data_AF-A0A9D6CXA6-F1
#
_entry.id   AF-A0A9D6CXA6-F1
#
_cell.length_a   1.000
_cell.length_b   1.000
_cell.length_c   1.000
_cell.angle_alpha   90.00
_cell.angle_beta   90.00
_cell.angle_gamma   90.00
#
_symmetry.space_group_name_H-M   'P 1'
#
loop_
_entity.id
_entity.type
_entity.pdbx_description
1 polymer ?
#
loop_
_entity_poly.entity_id
_entity_poly.type
_entity_poly.pdbx_seq_one_letter_code
_entity_poly.pdbx_strand_id
1 'polypeptide(L)'
;MRRLLPLLLLLAVAAAAQIDQPQSFRAQRSSSYRANGANRDAKVVPPGQTFVVADLSGPGRIVHTWFTLATNEPRYLETTWLRIYFDGDAEPAVEAPFGAFHALGHGRVAPIRSRFVTVVARPELNANLANPNVAGFNAYFPMPFARGARVEIENRSAQEIRSLYYQIDWQQHAQPPSTLRFHARFAESPIQEPIPGAGGFEAVNPDGADNHLILETRGRGHLVGLVLSVDALRGGWWEGDEMFWIDGEAKPSVYGTGTEDYFGGAWGFRKAYTNDDHGLSYLEKLPWRQDWQAGRYTMYRWHDRDPIPFQKSIKLSIERGHNNSARDSRYTSVVYWYQQP
;
A
#
# COMPACT_ATOMS: atom_id res chain seq x y z
N MET A 1 -31.66 -47.93 21.63
CA MET A 1 -30.66 -47.85 20.52
C MET A 1 -30.76 -46.47 19.87
N ARG A 2 -29.60 -45.80 19.82
CA ARG A 2 -29.20 -44.52 19.18
C ARG A 2 -30.25 -43.65 18.50
N ARG A 3 -30.46 -42.45 19.05
CA ARG A 3 -31.01 -41.26 18.35
C ARG A 3 -29.94 -40.74 17.38
N LEU A 4 -30.26 -40.67 16.10
CA LEU A 4 -29.49 -39.97 15.08
C LEU A 4 -29.92 -38.50 15.09
N LEU A 5 -29.04 -37.59 15.55
CA LEU A 5 -29.16 -36.17 15.25
C LEU A 5 -28.69 -35.95 13.80
N PRO A 6 -29.39 -35.16 12.97
CA PRO A 6 -28.87 -34.75 11.69
C PRO A 6 -27.81 -33.67 11.93
N LEU A 7 -26.57 -34.00 11.61
CA LEU A 7 -25.45 -33.05 11.54
C LEU A 7 -25.70 -32.16 10.32
N LEU A 8 -26.33 -31.00 10.52
CA LEU A 8 -26.40 -29.97 9.49
C LEU A 8 -25.00 -29.40 9.28
N LEU A 9 -24.31 -29.93 8.26
CA LEU A 9 -23.11 -29.32 7.71
C LEU A 9 -23.54 -27.99 7.07
N LEU A 10 -23.38 -26.88 7.81
CA LEU A 10 -23.42 -25.55 7.24
C LEU A 10 -22.15 -25.38 6.38
N LEU A 11 -22.26 -25.75 5.11
CA LEU A 11 -21.37 -25.26 4.06
C LEU A 11 -21.59 -23.75 3.97
N ALA A 12 -20.80 -22.99 4.72
CA ALA A 12 -20.64 -21.56 4.49
C ALA A 12 -19.93 -21.40 3.15
N VAL A 13 -20.69 -21.43 2.06
CA VAL A 13 -20.23 -20.90 0.79
C VAL A 13 -19.94 -19.44 1.08
N ALA A 14 -18.66 -19.04 0.99
CA ALA A 14 -18.27 -17.64 1.01
C ALA A 14 -18.82 -17.00 -0.27
N ALA A 15 -20.11 -16.70 -0.29
CA ALA A 15 -20.71 -15.90 -1.33
C ALA A 15 -20.05 -14.52 -1.24
N ALA A 16 -19.36 -14.10 -2.30
CA ALA A 16 -19.04 -12.70 -2.49
C ALA A 16 -20.35 -11.91 -2.30
N ALA A 17 -20.33 -10.84 -1.51
CA ALA A 17 -21.53 -10.06 -1.24
C ALA A 17 -22.12 -9.58 -2.57
N GLN A 18 -23.22 -10.21 -2.98
CA GLN A 18 -23.94 -9.85 -4.19
C GLN A 18 -24.75 -8.57 -3.92
N ILE A 19 -24.62 -7.57 -4.78
CA ILE A 19 -25.21 -6.24 -4.58
C ILE A 19 -26.74 -6.24 -4.61
N ASP A 20 -27.33 -7.26 -5.25
CA ASP A 20 -28.77 -7.49 -5.39
C ASP A 20 -29.38 -8.31 -4.24
N GLN A 21 -28.58 -8.74 -3.26
CA GLN A 21 -29.03 -9.50 -2.10
C GLN A 21 -29.20 -8.62 -0.84
N PRO A 22 -30.08 -8.99 0.12
CA PRO A 22 -30.15 -8.33 1.42
C PRO A 22 -28.79 -8.33 2.14
N GLN A 23 -28.39 -7.18 2.67
CA GLN A 23 -27.12 -7.02 3.39
C GLN A 23 -27.34 -7.17 4.90
N SER A 24 -26.51 -7.97 5.57
CA SER A 24 -26.65 -8.29 7.00
C SER A 24 -25.90 -7.34 7.94
N PHE A 25 -25.26 -6.30 7.42
CA PHE A 25 -24.50 -5.32 8.20
C PHE A 25 -25.24 -3.99 8.33
N ARG A 26 -24.85 -3.19 9.33
CA ARG A 26 -25.25 -1.79 9.43
C ARG A 26 -24.16 -0.90 8.84
N ALA A 27 -24.49 -0.09 7.84
CA ALA A 27 -23.56 0.90 7.28
C ALA A 27 -23.27 1.99 8.32
N GLN A 28 -22.01 2.37 8.47
CA GLN A 28 -21.53 3.39 9.39
C GLN A 28 -20.46 4.24 8.71
N ARG A 29 -20.28 5.48 9.17
CA ARG A 29 -19.26 6.41 8.65
C ARG A 29 -18.68 7.26 9.78
N SER A 30 -17.35 7.31 9.89
CA SER A 30 -16.65 8.43 10.53
C SER A 30 -16.27 9.44 9.45
N SER A 31 -16.58 10.72 9.63
CA SER A 31 -16.20 11.73 8.64
C SER A 31 -15.84 13.05 9.28
N SER A 32 -15.20 13.92 8.51
CA SER A 32 -14.76 15.22 9.01
C SER A 32 -15.90 16.23 9.25
N TYR A 33 -17.16 15.84 8.97
CA TYR A 33 -18.34 16.71 9.09
C TYR A 33 -18.44 17.43 10.44
N ARG A 34 -19.11 18.58 10.45
CA ARG A 34 -19.51 19.27 11.67
C ARG A 34 -20.83 18.71 12.18
N ALA A 35 -20.85 18.24 13.42
CA ALA A 35 -22.04 17.69 14.07
C ALA A 35 -23.24 18.68 14.13
N ASN A 36 -22.98 19.99 14.09
CA ASN A 36 -24.02 21.02 14.07
C ASN A 36 -24.51 21.40 12.65
N GLY A 37 -24.07 20.68 11.61
CA GLY A 37 -24.46 20.94 10.22
C GLY A 37 -23.79 22.14 9.55
N ALA A 38 -22.82 22.79 10.20
CA ALA A 38 -22.07 23.90 9.61
C ALA A 38 -21.07 23.43 8.55
N ASN A 39 -20.76 24.26 7.56
CA ASN A 39 -19.93 23.88 6.40
C ASN A 39 -18.40 23.86 6.64
N ARG A 40 -17.92 24.06 7.88
CA ARG A 40 -16.48 24.05 8.18
C ARG A 40 -16.00 22.62 8.45
N ASP A 41 -16.16 21.73 7.48
CA ASP A 41 -15.96 20.29 7.63
C ASP A 41 -14.50 19.83 7.63
N ALA A 42 -13.54 20.73 7.41
CA ALA A 42 -12.12 20.40 7.56
C ALA A 42 -11.71 20.31 9.04
N LYS A 43 -10.81 19.36 9.34
CA LYS A 43 -10.01 19.34 10.57
C LYS A 43 -8.63 19.95 10.31
N VAL A 44 -8.01 20.48 11.37
CA VAL A 44 -6.61 20.96 11.34
C VAL A 44 -5.76 19.94 12.08
N VAL A 45 -4.59 19.58 11.52
CA VAL A 45 -3.60 18.75 12.20
C VAL A 45 -2.30 19.56 12.35
N PRO A 46 -1.97 20.03 13.57
CA PRO A 46 -0.76 20.83 13.79
C PRO A 46 0.53 20.07 13.45
N PRO A 47 1.67 20.78 13.30
CA PRO A 47 2.99 20.16 13.12
C PRO A 47 3.31 19.16 14.23
N GLY A 48 3.82 17.98 13.87
CA GLY A 48 4.22 16.93 14.80
C GLY A 48 3.07 16.25 15.58
N GLN A 49 1.82 16.53 15.23
CA GLN A 49 0.65 15.98 15.94
C GLN A 49 -0.01 14.85 15.16
N THR A 50 -0.69 13.98 15.92
CA THR A 50 -1.54 12.91 15.40
C THR A 50 -3.01 13.26 15.61
N PHE A 51 -3.82 13.00 14.59
CA PHE A 51 -5.27 13.16 14.64
C PHE A 51 -5.96 11.81 14.41
N VAL A 52 -6.81 11.40 15.35
CA VAL A 52 -7.65 10.20 15.21
C VAL A 52 -8.83 10.52 14.30
N VAL A 53 -8.84 9.96 13.09
CA VAL A 53 -9.94 10.15 12.11
C VAL A 53 -11.07 9.15 12.31
N ALA A 54 -10.81 8.01 12.96
CA ALA A 54 -11.84 7.08 13.39
C ALA A 54 -11.40 6.30 14.63
N ASP A 55 -12.33 6.13 15.56
CA ASP A 55 -12.24 5.22 16.70
C ASP A 55 -13.50 4.36 16.71
N LEU A 56 -13.39 3.16 16.14
CA LEU A 56 -14.50 2.28 15.79
C LEU A 56 -14.63 1.16 16.82
N SER A 57 -15.85 0.93 17.32
CA SER A 57 -16.13 -0.07 18.35
C SER A 57 -16.98 -1.24 17.84
N GLY A 58 -16.65 -2.45 18.31
CA GLY A 58 -17.34 -3.69 17.99
C GLY A 58 -16.81 -4.38 16.72
N PRO A 59 -17.40 -5.53 16.34
CA PRO A 59 -17.02 -6.24 15.12
C PRO A 59 -17.40 -5.47 13.87
N GLY A 60 -16.49 -5.40 12.90
CA GLY A 60 -16.73 -4.61 11.71
C GLY A 60 -15.72 -4.82 10.58
N ARG A 61 -15.90 -4.05 9.51
CA ARG A 61 -15.02 -4.01 8.35
C ARG A 61 -15.01 -2.62 7.74
N ILE A 62 -13.85 -1.95 7.70
CA ILE A 62 -13.68 -0.76 6.85
C ILE A 62 -13.71 -1.22 5.40
N VAL A 63 -14.49 -0.55 4.56
CA VAL A 63 -14.68 -0.92 3.14
C VAL A 63 -14.32 0.19 2.18
N HIS A 64 -14.21 1.42 2.68
CA HIS A 64 -13.76 2.55 1.89
C HIS A 64 -13.17 3.63 2.81
N THR A 65 -12.04 4.18 2.38
CA THR A 65 -11.51 5.41 2.96
C THR A 65 -11.36 6.44 1.86
N TRP A 66 -11.86 7.65 2.10
CA TRP A 66 -11.61 8.81 1.26
C TRP A 66 -10.95 9.91 2.07
N PHE A 67 -10.02 10.62 1.45
CA PHE A 67 -9.37 11.79 2.03
C PHE A 67 -9.15 12.88 0.99
N THR A 68 -9.10 14.13 1.44
CA THR A 68 -8.37 15.19 0.75
C THR A 68 -7.70 16.12 1.76
N LEU A 69 -6.51 16.58 1.42
CA LEU A 69 -5.64 17.34 2.31
C LEU A 69 -5.18 18.64 1.63
N ALA A 70 -5.13 19.72 2.41
CA ALA A 70 -4.45 20.95 2.02
C ALA A 70 -3.46 21.36 3.11
N THR A 71 -2.25 21.71 2.68
CA THR A 71 -1.14 22.21 3.51
C THR A 71 -0.16 22.99 2.64
N ASN A 72 0.68 23.81 3.26
CA ASN A 72 1.80 24.48 2.60
C ASN A 72 3.06 23.61 2.53
N GLU A 73 3.11 22.45 3.21
CA GLU A 73 4.22 21.50 3.09
C GLU A 73 4.25 20.88 1.68
N PRO A 74 5.26 21.16 0.83
CA PRO A 74 5.30 20.64 -0.54
C PRO A 74 5.33 19.11 -0.62
N ARG A 75 5.95 18.45 0.36
CA ARG A 75 6.15 17.00 0.43
C ARG A 75 5.17 16.31 1.39
N TYR A 76 3.96 16.86 1.58
CA TYR A 76 3.06 16.33 2.60
C TYR A 76 2.65 14.86 2.39
N LEU A 77 2.71 14.37 1.15
CA LEU A 77 2.48 12.96 0.83
C LEU A 77 3.56 12.03 1.40
N GLU A 78 4.76 12.54 1.69
CA GLU A 78 5.86 11.81 2.33
C GLU A 78 5.90 12.05 3.86
N THR A 79 5.47 13.23 4.31
CA THR A 79 5.52 13.63 5.73
C THR A 79 4.22 13.42 6.49
N THR A 80 3.11 13.11 5.82
CA THR A 80 1.87 12.68 6.45
C THR A 80 1.84 11.17 6.49
N TRP A 81 1.56 10.57 7.64
CA TRP A 81 1.57 9.11 7.81
C TRP A 81 0.18 8.60 8.17
N LEU A 82 -0.21 7.48 7.55
CA LEU A 82 -1.44 6.75 7.88
C LEU A 82 -1.09 5.62 8.84
N ARG A 83 -1.80 5.57 9.97
CA ARG A 83 -1.69 4.46 10.94
C ARG A 83 -3.05 3.84 11.17
N ILE A 84 -3.15 2.52 11.16
CA ILE A 84 -4.39 1.80 11.49
C ILE A 84 -4.09 0.69 12.49
N TYR A 85 -4.82 0.69 13.59
CA TYR A 85 -4.74 -0.29 14.67
C TYR A 85 -6.01 -1.12 14.66
N PHE A 86 -5.89 -2.43 14.84
CA PHE A 86 -7.05 -3.33 14.97
C PHE A 86 -7.11 -3.92 16.36
N ASP A 87 -8.33 -4.16 16.83
CA ASP A 87 -8.64 -4.92 18.03
C ASP A 87 -8.01 -4.42 19.34
N GLY A 88 -7.47 -3.21 19.38
CA GLY A 88 -6.77 -2.68 20.56
C GLY A 88 -5.30 -3.11 20.65
N ASP A 89 -4.72 -3.60 19.55
CA ASP A 89 -3.29 -3.87 19.48
C ASP A 89 -2.49 -2.57 19.67
N ALA A 90 -1.36 -2.67 20.38
CA ALA A 90 -0.50 -1.52 20.67
C ALA A 90 0.27 -1.03 19.43
N GLU A 91 0.61 -1.95 18.53
CA GLU A 91 1.30 -1.67 17.28
C GLU A 91 0.29 -1.51 16.14
N PRO A 92 0.45 -0.51 15.25
CA PRO A 92 -0.47 -0.34 14.14
C PRO A 92 -0.31 -1.51 13.16
N ALA A 93 -1.35 -2.08 12.58
CA ALA A 93 -1.24 -3.05 11.49
C ALA A 93 -0.90 -2.40 10.14
N VAL A 94 -1.32 -1.14 9.94
CA VAL A 94 -0.96 -0.30 8.80
C VAL A 94 -0.08 0.84 9.28
N GLU A 95 1.10 1.01 8.70
CA GLU A 95 1.97 2.16 8.96
C GLU A 95 2.78 2.48 7.70
N ALA A 96 2.47 3.60 7.06
CA ALA A 96 3.14 4.05 5.85
C ALA A 96 2.97 5.57 5.61
N PRO A 97 3.89 6.22 4.87
CA PRO A 97 3.64 7.53 4.29
C PRO A 97 2.35 7.52 3.47
N PHE A 98 1.54 8.57 3.63
CA PHE A 98 0.20 8.67 3.07
C PHE A 98 0.20 8.57 1.53
N GLY A 99 1.17 9.20 0.87
CA GLY A 99 1.36 9.09 -0.57
C GLY A 99 1.74 7.68 -1.00
N ALA A 100 2.74 7.09 -0.35
CA ALA A 100 3.20 5.73 -0.68
C ALA A 100 2.07 4.69 -0.51
N PHE A 101 1.26 4.79 0.55
CA PHE A 101 0.07 3.94 0.73
C PHE A 101 -0.94 4.06 -0.43
N HIS A 102 -1.06 5.24 -1.04
CA HIS A 102 -1.93 5.49 -2.20
C HIS A 102 -1.18 5.36 -3.54
N ALA A 103 -0.09 4.58 -3.59
CA ALA A 103 0.72 4.36 -4.79
C ALA A 103 1.31 5.65 -5.39
N LEU A 104 1.67 6.63 -4.56
CA LEU A 104 2.32 7.90 -4.92
C LEU A 104 3.63 8.08 -4.14
N GLY A 105 4.51 7.08 -4.18
CA GLY A 105 5.72 7.01 -3.32
C GLY A 105 6.74 8.14 -3.49
N HIS A 106 6.73 8.84 -4.64
CA HIS A 106 7.56 10.03 -4.89
C HIS A 106 6.95 11.36 -4.43
N GLY A 107 5.88 11.33 -3.63
CA GLY A 107 5.27 12.53 -3.06
C GLY A 107 4.61 13.48 -4.08
N ARG A 108 4.30 12.96 -5.28
CA ARG A 108 3.66 13.70 -6.38
C ARG A 108 2.30 13.10 -6.67
N VAL A 109 1.29 13.96 -6.75
CA VAL A 109 -0.05 13.56 -7.15
C VAL A 109 -0.08 13.21 -8.64
N ALA A 110 -0.67 12.05 -8.95
CA ALA A 110 -1.02 11.62 -10.29
C ALA A 110 -2.41 10.95 -10.26
N PRO A 111 -3.18 11.01 -11.36
CA PRO A 111 -4.44 10.26 -11.43
C PRO A 111 -4.15 8.75 -11.41
N ILE A 112 -4.83 8.02 -10.52
CA ILE A 112 -4.72 6.56 -10.42
C ILE A 112 -6.12 5.96 -10.51
N ARG A 113 -6.29 4.98 -11.39
CA ARG A 113 -7.46 4.10 -11.44
C ARG A 113 -6.98 2.67 -11.30
N SER A 114 -7.23 2.08 -10.14
CA SER A 114 -6.89 0.68 -9.86
C SER A 114 -7.93 0.05 -8.93
N ARG A 115 -7.83 -1.26 -8.74
CA ARG A 115 -8.75 -2.10 -7.98
C ARG A 115 -8.95 -1.65 -6.53
N PHE A 116 -7.85 -1.30 -5.86
CA PHE A 116 -7.86 -0.97 -4.43
C PHE A 116 -7.54 0.49 -4.14
N VAL A 117 -6.87 1.20 -5.04
CA VAL A 117 -6.52 2.61 -4.86
C VAL A 117 -7.01 3.42 -6.06
N THR A 118 -7.70 4.53 -5.78
CA THR A 118 -8.09 5.50 -6.81
C THR A 118 -7.75 6.91 -6.35
N VAL A 119 -6.97 7.61 -7.16
CA VAL A 119 -6.60 9.01 -6.92
C VAL A 119 -7.24 9.86 -8.00
N VAL A 120 -8.19 10.69 -7.61
CA VAL A 120 -8.85 11.67 -8.48
C VAL A 120 -8.07 12.98 -8.39
N ALA A 121 -7.18 13.19 -9.34
CA ALA A 121 -6.30 14.34 -9.41
C ALA A 121 -6.58 15.19 -10.66
N ARG A 122 -6.36 16.50 -10.55
CA ARG A 122 -6.37 17.46 -11.66
C ARG A 122 -5.20 18.43 -11.52
N PRO A 123 -3.95 17.94 -11.61
CA PRO A 123 -2.76 18.75 -11.36
C PRO A 123 -2.71 20.01 -12.24
N GLU A 124 -3.22 19.95 -13.46
CA GLU A 124 -3.34 21.07 -14.39
C GLU A 124 -4.22 22.22 -13.87
N LEU A 125 -5.24 21.92 -13.07
CA LEU A 125 -6.13 22.92 -12.47
C LEU A 125 -5.59 23.46 -11.13
N ASN A 126 -4.62 22.76 -10.54
CA ASN A 126 -4.06 23.07 -9.24
C ASN A 126 -2.76 23.90 -9.32
N ALA A 127 -2.29 24.26 -10.51
CA ALA A 127 -1.02 24.96 -10.73
C ALA A 127 -0.94 26.32 -10.00
N ASN A 128 -2.08 26.95 -9.72
CA ASN A 128 -2.16 28.23 -9.01
C ASN A 128 -2.18 28.08 -7.48
N LEU A 129 -2.23 26.85 -6.94
CA LEU A 129 -2.20 26.60 -5.51
C LEU A 129 -0.77 26.66 -4.98
N ALA A 130 -0.59 27.11 -3.74
CA ALA A 130 0.71 27.10 -3.07
C ALA A 130 1.34 25.68 -3.00
N ASN A 131 0.48 24.65 -2.88
CA ASN A 131 0.86 23.28 -3.14
C ASN A 131 -0.12 22.64 -4.15
N PRO A 132 0.33 22.24 -5.34
CA PRO A 132 -0.53 21.68 -6.39
C PRO A 132 -0.89 20.20 -6.15
N ASN A 133 -0.28 19.53 -5.16
CA ASN A 133 -0.53 18.13 -4.80
C ASN A 133 -1.92 17.95 -4.12
N VAL A 134 -3.01 18.43 -4.71
CA VAL A 134 -4.37 18.26 -4.18
C VAL A 134 -5.14 17.24 -5.01
N ALA A 135 -5.71 16.23 -4.36
CA ALA A 135 -6.51 15.19 -4.99
C ALA A 135 -7.53 14.60 -4.01
N GLY A 136 -8.49 13.84 -4.54
CA GLY A 136 -9.30 12.91 -3.76
C GLY A 136 -8.62 11.54 -3.74
N PHE A 137 -8.23 11.09 -2.54
CA PHE A 137 -7.53 9.82 -2.33
C PHE A 137 -8.51 8.79 -1.82
N ASN A 138 -8.73 7.71 -2.58
CA ASN A 138 -9.66 6.64 -2.22
C ASN A 138 -8.88 5.33 -2.05
N ALA A 139 -9.22 4.55 -1.03
CA ALA A 139 -8.79 3.17 -0.87
C ALA A 139 -9.98 2.25 -0.56
N TYR A 140 -9.96 1.04 -1.13
CA TYR A 140 -11.07 0.08 -1.11
C TYR A 140 -10.65 -1.30 -0.58
N PHE A 141 -9.49 -1.40 0.08
CA PHE A 141 -9.10 -2.63 0.77
C PHE A 141 -10.13 -2.98 1.86
N PRO A 142 -10.68 -4.20 1.89
CA PRO A 142 -11.50 -4.65 3.01
C PRO A 142 -10.65 -4.76 4.29
N MET A 143 -10.93 -4.01 5.35
CA MET A 143 -10.15 -4.09 6.60
C MET A 143 -11.04 -4.57 7.76
N PRO A 144 -11.20 -5.90 7.92
CA PRO A 144 -12.01 -6.49 8.98
C PRO A 144 -11.35 -6.37 10.37
N PHE A 145 -12.17 -6.29 11.41
CA PHE A 145 -11.78 -6.26 12.82
C PHE A 145 -12.85 -6.92 13.71
N ALA A 146 -12.45 -7.41 14.88
CA ALA A 146 -13.31 -8.15 15.80
C ALA A 146 -13.80 -7.30 17.00
N ARG A 147 -12.94 -6.45 17.57
CA ARG A 147 -13.24 -5.63 18.75
C ARG A 147 -13.35 -4.15 18.42
N GLY A 148 -12.58 -3.67 17.44
CA GLY A 148 -12.58 -2.28 17.03
C GLY A 148 -11.43 -1.94 16.09
N ALA A 149 -11.39 -0.70 15.60
CA ALA A 149 -10.30 -0.19 14.79
C ALA A 149 -10.05 1.30 15.06
N ARG A 150 -8.79 1.72 15.14
CA ARG A 150 -8.40 3.12 15.27
C ARG A 150 -7.62 3.54 14.02
N VAL A 151 -8.05 4.59 13.35
CA VAL A 151 -7.41 5.15 12.16
C VAL A 151 -6.86 6.53 12.51
N GLU A 152 -5.59 6.77 12.22
CA GLU A 152 -4.87 7.98 12.57
C GLU A 152 -4.16 8.58 11.36
N ILE A 153 -4.11 9.91 11.34
CA ILE A 153 -3.26 10.70 10.46
C ILE A 153 -2.22 11.42 11.34
N GLU A 154 -0.95 11.11 11.11
CA GLU A 154 0.18 11.73 11.79
C GLU A 154 0.84 12.76 10.87
N ASN A 155 0.95 14.01 11.30
CA ASN A 155 1.66 15.05 10.57
C ASN A 155 3.10 15.17 11.06
N ARG A 156 4.05 14.62 10.31
CA ARG A 156 5.50 14.70 10.63
C ARG A 156 6.19 15.90 10.01
N SER A 157 5.45 16.83 9.41
CA SER A 157 6.03 18.06 8.85
C SER A 157 6.11 19.19 9.86
N ALA A 158 6.84 20.25 9.50
CA ALA A 158 6.89 21.49 10.24
C ALA A 158 5.72 22.45 9.93
N GLN A 159 4.86 22.10 8.96
CA GLN A 159 3.69 22.89 8.58
C GLN A 159 2.41 22.19 9.05
N GLU A 160 1.36 22.96 9.32
CA GLU A 160 0.07 22.35 9.65
C GLU A 160 -0.59 21.73 8.41
N ILE A 161 -1.36 20.66 8.61
CA ILE A 161 -2.41 20.27 7.67
C ILE A 161 -3.61 21.17 7.97
N ARG A 162 -3.69 22.30 7.26
CA ARG A 162 -4.76 23.31 7.45
C ARG A 162 -6.15 22.79 7.12
N SER A 163 -6.26 21.77 6.27
CA SER A 163 -7.54 21.17 5.93
C SER A 163 -7.39 19.68 5.66
N LEU A 164 -7.84 18.86 6.60
CA LEU A 164 -8.02 17.43 6.47
C LEU A 164 -9.52 17.13 6.36
N TYR A 165 -9.94 16.65 5.19
CA TYR A 165 -11.26 16.08 4.98
C TYR A 165 -11.14 14.57 4.85
N TYR A 166 -12.09 13.82 5.43
CA TYR A 166 -12.07 12.37 5.37
C TYR A 166 -13.46 11.74 5.46
N GLN A 167 -13.56 10.51 4.95
CA GLN A 167 -14.66 9.59 5.13
C GLN A 167 -14.07 8.20 5.36
N ILE A 168 -14.40 7.59 6.50
CA ILE A 168 -14.07 6.19 6.83
C ILE A 168 -15.39 5.44 6.86
N ASP A 169 -15.70 4.77 5.76
CA ASP A 169 -16.89 3.97 5.59
C ASP A 169 -16.64 2.54 6.07
N TRP A 170 -17.52 2.06 6.93
CA TRP A 170 -17.39 0.74 7.50
C TRP A 170 -18.74 0.07 7.71
N GLN A 171 -18.68 -1.24 7.76
CA GLN A 171 -19.81 -2.13 8.00
C GLN A 171 -19.72 -2.61 9.44
N GLN A 172 -20.72 -2.31 10.26
CA GLN A 172 -20.85 -2.88 11.59
C GLN A 172 -21.54 -4.25 11.50
N HIS A 173 -20.92 -5.27 12.08
CA HIS A 173 -21.39 -6.65 12.03
C HIS A 173 -21.73 -7.17 13.43
N ALA A 174 -22.66 -8.12 13.52
CA ALA A 174 -22.98 -8.77 14.79
C ALA A 174 -21.85 -9.70 15.29
N GLN A 175 -21.02 -10.21 14.37
CA GLN A 175 -19.88 -11.08 14.65
C GLN A 175 -18.68 -10.67 13.77
N PRO A 176 -17.44 -11.00 14.17
CA PRO A 176 -16.25 -10.68 13.37
C PRO A 176 -16.35 -11.22 11.93
N PRO A 177 -16.26 -10.37 10.90
CA PRO A 177 -16.46 -10.78 9.51
C PRO A 177 -15.23 -11.44 8.88
N SER A 178 -14.13 -11.61 9.63
CA SER A 178 -12.91 -12.33 9.23
C SER A 178 -12.00 -12.59 10.44
N THR A 179 -11.21 -13.67 10.37
CA THR A 179 -10.13 -13.96 11.31
C THR A 179 -8.81 -13.28 10.94
N LEU A 180 -8.71 -12.66 9.75
CA LEU A 180 -7.51 -11.97 9.28
C LEU A 180 -7.63 -10.46 9.52
N ARG A 181 -6.51 -9.75 9.60
CA ARG A 181 -6.41 -8.29 9.59
C ARG A 181 -5.65 -7.84 8.38
N PHE A 182 -5.99 -6.65 7.90
CA PHE A 182 -5.26 -6.00 6.83
C PHE A 182 -3.99 -5.36 7.39
N HIS A 183 -2.89 -5.49 6.68
CA HIS A 183 -1.63 -4.86 7.04
C HIS A 183 -1.07 -4.13 5.83
N ALA A 184 -0.37 -3.03 6.11
CA ALA A 184 0.47 -2.38 5.12
C ALA A 184 1.69 -1.78 5.79
N ARG A 185 2.86 -1.97 5.19
CA ARG A 185 4.13 -1.51 5.76
C ARG A 185 5.00 -0.85 4.73
N PHE A 186 5.54 0.30 5.11
CA PHE A 186 6.59 0.97 4.37
C PHE A 186 7.96 0.38 4.69
N ALA A 187 8.75 0.13 3.67
CA ALA A 187 10.16 -0.21 3.79
C ALA A 187 11.01 0.70 2.91
N GLU A 188 12.23 0.99 3.35
CA GLU A 188 13.22 1.75 2.61
C GLU A 188 14.58 1.08 2.81
N SER A 189 15.29 0.85 1.70
CA SER A 189 16.68 0.43 1.78
C SER A 189 17.61 1.64 1.71
N PRO A 190 18.76 1.61 2.42
CA PRO A 190 19.78 2.62 2.25
C PRO A 190 20.28 2.63 0.80
N ILE A 191 20.70 3.82 0.36
CA ILE A 191 21.43 3.96 -0.90
C ILE A 191 22.73 3.16 -0.77
N GLN A 192 22.98 2.28 -1.72
CA GLN A 192 24.13 1.37 -1.70
C GLN A 192 24.91 1.46 -3.02
N GLU A 193 26.23 1.37 -2.90
CA GLU A 193 27.12 1.11 -4.03
C GLU A 193 27.12 -0.39 -4.37
N PRO A 194 27.28 -0.78 -5.64
CA PRO A 194 27.28 -2.18 -6.04
C PRO A 194 28.32 -2.99 -5.27
N ILE A 195 27.94 -4.20 -4.86
CA ILE A 195 28.89 -5.15 -4.27
C ILE A 195 29.93 -5.62 -5.32
N PRO A 196 31.14 -6.02 -4.92
CA PRO A 196 32.11 -6.60 -5.84
C PRO A 196 31.54 -7.82 -6.58
N GLY A 197 31.59 -7.82 -7.92
CA GLY A 197 31.00 -8.88 -8.74
C GLY A 197 29.50 -8.71 -9.04
N ALA A 198 28.90 -7.57 -8.67
CA ALA A 198 27.55 -7.21 -9.07
C ALA A 198 27.46 -6.92 -10.59
N GLY A 199 26.35 -7.33 -11.19
CA GLY A 199 26.02 -7.08 -12.59
C GLY A 199 26.70 -8.03 -13.59
N GLY A 200 26.16 -8.04 -14.82
CA GLY A 200 26.57 -8.96 -15.89
C GLY A 200 25.80 -10.29 -15.87
N PHE A 201 25.63 -10.90 -17.05
CA PHE A 201 24.72 -12.04 -17.26
C PHE A 201 25.04 -13.30 -16.44
N GLU A 202 26.28 -13.44 -15.96
CA GLU A 202 26.74 -14.62 -15.19
C GLU A 202 26.85 -14.37 -13.68
N ALA A 203 26.52 -13.15 -13.21
CA ALA A 203 26.52 -12.85 -11.79
C ALA A 203 25.39 -13.62 -11.08
N VAL A 204 25.63 -14.08 -9.86
CA VAL A 204 24.71 -14.93 -9.10
C VAL A 204 24.24 -14.27 -7.81
N ASN A 205 22.94 -14.35 -7.56
CA ASN A 205 22.30 -13.92 -6.32
C ASN A 205 21.32 -14.99 -5.81
N PRO A 206 21.82 -16.03 -5.11
CA PRO A 206 21.02 -17.20 -4.78
C PRO A 206 20.12 -17.04 -3.55
N ASP A 207 20.39 -16.04 -2.71
CA ASP A 207 19.78 -15.88 -1.38
C ASP A 207 19.22 -14.47 -1.09
N GLY A 208 19.41 -13.53 -2.02
CA GLY A 208 18.89 -12.17 -1.93
C GLY A 208 19.32 -11.43 -0.67
N ALA A 209 20.50 -11.73 -0.13
CA ALA A 209 20.98 -11.17 1.14
C ALA A 209 21.06 -9.63 1.11
N ASP A 210 21.46 -9.06 -0.04
CA ASP A 210 21.60 -7.63 -0.26
C ASP A 210 20.40 -7.00 -1.00
N ASN A 211 19.29 -7.71 -1.16
CA ASN A 211 18.11 -7.20 -1.84
C ASN A 211 17.44 -6.07 -1.05
N HIS A 212 16.59 -5.29 -1.71
CA HIS A 212 15.61 -4.46 -1.00
C HIS A 212 14.61 -5.38 -0.30
N LEU A 213 14.71 -5.47 1.03
CA LEU A 213 13.75 -6.22 1.84
C LEU A 213 12.41 -5.47 1.89
N ILE A 214 11.37 -6.11 1.38
CA ILE A 214 10.01 -5.56 1.31
C ILE A 214 9.17 -6.03 2.49
N LEU A 215 9.22 -7.33 2.79
CA LEU A 215 8.46 -7.95 3.88
C LEU A 215 9.25 -9.11 4.48
N GLU A 216 9.28 -9.20 5.80
CA GLU A 216 9.60 -10.43 6.52
C GLU A 216 8.65 -10.53 7.71
N THR A 217 7.78 -11.54 7.71
CA THR A 217 6.80 -11.73 8.79
C THR A 217 6.52 -13.20 9.05
N ARG A 218 5.94 -13.48 10.22
CA ARG A 218 5.48 -14.80 10.66
C ARG A 218 3.99 -14.75 10.94
N GLY A 219 3.34 -15.89 10.75
CA GLY A 219 1.89 -16.05 10.89
C GLY A 219 1.29 -16.72 9.67
N ARG A 220 -0.04 -16.78 9.64
CA ARG A 220 -0.81 -17.29 8.51
C ARG A 220 -1.52 -16.16 7.80
N GLY A 221 -1.35 -16.08 6.50
CA GLY A 221 -1.83 -14.95 5.72
C GLY A 221 -1.68 -15.12 4.22
N HIS A 222 -1.80 -14.01 3.51
CA HIS A 222 -1.50 -13.91 2.09
C HIS A 222 -1.20 -12.46 1.69
N LEU A 223 -0.24 -12.29 0.79
CA LEU A 223 0.10 -10.99 0.19
C LEU A 223 -0.94 -10.60 -0.86
N VAL A 224 -1.33 -9.33 -0.90
CA VAL A 224 -2.36 -8.80 -1.82
C VAL A 224 -1.90 -7.58 -2.62
N GLY A 225 -0.70 -7.05 -2.36
CA GLY A 225 -0.22 -5.93 -3.14
C GLY A 225 1.20 -5.50 -2.81
N LEU A 226 1.80 -4.81 -3.77
CA LEU A 226 3.07 -4.11 -3.62
C LEU A 226 3.03 -2.80 -4.40
N VAL A 227 3.42 -1.72 -3.75
CA VAL A 227 3.89 -0.49 -4.39
C VAL A 227 5.40 -0.45 -4.25
N LEU A 228 6.11 -0.21 -5.35
CA LEU A 228 7.56 -0.02 -5.37
C LEU A 228 7.90 1.32 -6.00
N SER A 229 8.72 2.10 -5.32
CA SER A 229 9.25 3.37 -5.82
C SER A 229 10.77 3.31 -5.91
N VAL A 230 11.28 3.67 -7.08
CA VAL A 230 12.71 3.65 -7.41
C VAL A 230 13.18 5.03 -7.86
N ASP A 231 14.22 5.55 -7.21
CA ASP A 231 15.03 6.66 -7.72
C ASP A 231 16.25 6.08 -8.45
N ALA A 232 16.17 5.91 -9.78
CA ALA A 232 17.29 5.43 -10.61
C ALA A 232 18.01 6.61 -11.29
N LEU A 233 18.55 7.55 -10.49
CA LEU A 233 19.02 8.85 -11.00
C LEU A 233 20.35 8.80 -11.76
N ARG A 234 21.17 7.76 -11.52
CA ARG A 234 22.43 7.55 -12.27
C ARG A 234 22.26 6.81 -13.59
N GLY A 235 21.08 6.25 -13.86
CA GLY A 235 20.86 5.35 -14.97
C GLY A 235 21.49 3.97 -14.72
N GLY A 236 21.70 3.22 -15.78
CA GLY A 236 22.00 1.80 -15.77
C GLY A 236 20.73 0.94 -15.74
N TRP A 237 20.91 -0.35 -15.99
CA TRP A 237 19.87 -1.35 -15.78
C TRP A 237 19.64 -1.49 -14.27
N TRP A 238 18.55 -0.89 -13.77
CA TRP A 238 18.18 -0.90 -12.36
C TRP A 238 17.20 -2.03 -12.04
N GLU A 239 16.69 -2.73 -13.04
CA GLU A 239 15.78 -3.85 -12.87
C GLU A 239 16.44 -5.02 -12.13
N GLY A 240 15.67 -5.70 -11.29
CA GLY A 240 16.12 -6.91 -10.63
C GLY A 240 14.96 -7.81 -10.23
N ASP A 241 15.26 -9.05 -9.87
CA ASP A 241 14.24 -10.08 -9.66
C ASP A 241 13.65 -9.99 -8.25
N GLU A 242 12.32 -10.12 -8.14
CA GLU A 242 11.67 -10.36 -6.87
C GLU A 242 11.80 -11.83 -6.44
N MET A 243 11.94 -12.04 -5.14
CA MET A 243 12.21 -13.34 -4.55
C MET A 243 11.31 -13.57 -3.33
N PHE A 244 10.60 -14.69 -3.30
CA PHE A 244 9.73 -15.08 -2.19
C PHE A 244 10.19 -16.38 -1.53
N TRP A 245 10.44 -16.33 -0.22
CA TRP A 245 10.59 -17.51 0.63
C TRP A 245 9.31 -17.72 1.40
N ILE A 246 8.65 -18.85 1.18
CA ILE A 246 7.37 -19.16 1.81
C ILE A 246 7.59 -20.22 2.88
N ASP A 247 7.00 -20.03 4.06
CA ASP A 247 6.97 -20.99 5.15
C ASP A 247 8.34 -21.55 5.62
N GLY A 248 9.38 -20.72 5.48
CA GLY A 248 10.73 -21.00 5.99
C GLY A 248 11.61 -21.80 5.04
N GLU A 249 11.28 -21.81 3.74
CA GLU A 249 12.13 -22.39 2.70
C GLU A 249 13.58 -21.86 2.75
N ALA A 250 14.54 -22.71 2.41
CA ALA A 250 15.97 -22.34 2.40
C ALA A 250 16.36 -21.49 1.17
N LYS A 251 15.58 -21.57 0.09
CA LYS A 251 15.74 -20.81 -1.15
C LYS A 251 14.36 -20.30 -1.58
N PRO A 252 14.26 -19.20 -2.34
CA PRO A 252 12.95 -18.77 -2.81
C PRO A 252 12.34 -19.82 -3.74
N SER A 253 11.03 -19.96 -3.67
CA SER A 253 10.24 -20.85 -4.54
C SER A 253 9.47 -20.08 -5.61
N VAL A 254 9.20 -18.80 -5.39
CA VAL A 254 8.70 -17.86 -6.39
C VAL A 254 9.80 -16.85 -6.69
N TYR A 255 10.17 -16.79 -7.96
CA TYR A 255 11.25 -15.96 -8.50
C TYR A 255 10.75 -15.19 -9.71
N GLY A 256 11.14 -13.92 -9.79
CA GLY A 256 10.89 -13.04 -10.93
C GLY A 256 11.88 -13.22 -12.07
N THR A 257 11.71 -12.38 -13.08
CA THR A 257 12.64 -12.21 -14.21
C THR A 257 13.06 -10.75 -14.41
N GLY A 258 12.50 -9.87 -13.59
CA GLY A 258 12.82 -8.47 -13.56
C GLY A 258 11.68 -7.62 -13.02
N THR A 259 12.03 -6.44 -12.50
CA THR A 259 11.10 -5.49 -11.91
C THR A 259 9.98 -5.08 -12.86
N GLU A 260 10.25 -4.75 -14.13
CA GLU A 260 9.12 -4.38 -15.00
C GLU A 260 8.20 -5.55 -15.28
N ASP A 261 8.75 -6.75 -15.41
CA ASP A 261 8.03 -7.99 -15.68
C ASP A 261 7.06 -8.28 -14.53
N TYR A 262 7.55 -8.15 -13.29
CA TYR A 262 6.71 -8.30 -12.10
C TYR A 262 5.55 -7.29 -12.06
N PHE A 263 5.76 -6.06 -12.53
CA PHE A 263 4.72 -5.03 -12.58
C PHE A 263 3.90 -5.03 -13.88
N GLY A 264 4.00 -6.10 -14.69
CA GLY A 264 3.21 -6.30 -15.91
C GLY A 264 3.65 -5.44 -17.10
N GLY A 265 4.85 -4.87 -17.03
CA GLY A 265 5.54 -4.21 -18.13
C GLY A 265 6.40 -5.18 -18.94
N ALA A 266 7.24 -4.62 -19.82
CA ALA A 266 8.32 -5.31 -20.52
C ALA A 266 9.23 -4.27 -21.19
N TRP A 267 10.54 -4.55 -21.32
CA TRP A 267 11.51 -3.69 -22.02
C TRP A 267 11.60 -2.27 -21.47
N GLY A 268 11.50 -2.18 -20.14
CA GLY A 268 11.51 -0.99 -19.32
C GLY A 268 10.33 -0.03 -19.54
N PHE A 269 10.16 0.89 -18.58
CA PHE A 269 9.04 1.82 -18.59
C PHE A 269 9.32 3.09 -19.40
N ARG A 270 8.41 3.42 -20.34
CA ARG A 270 8.51 4.63 -21.18
C ARG A 270 7.41 5.66 -20.92
N LYS A 271 6.30 5.25 -20.32
CA LYS A 271 5.15 6.10 -20.04
C LYS A 271 4.41 5.59 -18.80
N ALA A 272 3.92 6.51 -17.97
CA ALA A 272 3.00 6.20 -16.88
C ALA A 272 1.66 5.65 -17.41
N TYR A 273 1.10 4.68 -16.69
CA TYR A 273 -0.19 4.08 -17.01
C TYR A 273 -0.84 3.51 -15.75
N THR A 274 -2.16 3.32 -15.79
CA THR A 274 -2.92 2.81 -14.66
C THR A 274 -3.96 1.81 -15.15
N ASN A 275 -3.90 0.58 -14.62
CA ASN A 275 -4.88 -0.47 -14.85
C ASN A 275 -5.43 -0.95 -13.51
N ASP A 276 -6.44 -1.83 -13.57
CA ASP A 276 -7.09 -2.35 -12.37
C ASP A 276 -6.09 -3.05 -11.44
N ASP A 277 -5.24 -3.94 -11.97
CA ASP A 277 -4.40 -4.82 -11.13
C ASP A 277 -2.92 -4.38 -11.07
N HIS A 278 -2.45 -3.51 -11.96
CA HIS A 278 -1.05 -3.04 -11.96
C HIS A 278 -0.88 -1.72 -12.72
N GLY A 279 0.24 -1.02 -12.50
CA GLY A 279 0.55 0.19 -13.24
C GLY A 279 1.82 0.90 -12.81
N LEU A 280 2.15 1.95 -13.55
CA LEU A 280 3.22 2.91 -13.27
C LEU A 280 2.56 4.26 -12.98
N SER A 281 2.23 4.51 -11.72
CA SER A 281 1.48 5.68 -11.28
C SER A 281 2.27 6.98 -11.38
N TYR A 282 3.61 6.91 -11.29
CA TYR A 282 4.48 8.06 -11.47
C TYR A 282 5.71 7.70 -12.31
N LEU A 283 6.03 8.57 -13.25
CA LEU A 283 7.24 8.50 -14.04
C LEU A 283 7.80 9.90 -14.27
N GLU A 284 9.04 10.12 -13.84
CA GLU A 284 9.81 11.31 -14.14
C GLU A 284 11.12 10.87 -14.80
N LYS A 285 11.24 11.09 -16.11
CA LYS A 285 12.48 10.84 -16.85
C LYS A 285 13.44 12.03 -16.71
N LEU A 286 14.74 11.76 -16.83
CA LEU A 286 15.78 12.80 -16.86
C LEU A 286 16.26 13.03 -18.32
N PRO A 287 15.57 13.87 -19.12
CA PRO A 287 15.81 13.98 -20.56
C PRO A 287 17.20 14.53 -20.94
N TRP A 288 17.90 15.17 -20.02
CA TRP A 288 19.28 15.62 -20.19
C TRP A 288 20.32 14.50 -20.05
N ARG A 289 19.91 13.28 -19.65
CA ARG A 289 20.78 12.10 -19.69
C ARG A 289 20.52 11.31 -20.98
N GLN A 290 21.61 10.80 -21.57
CA GLN A 290 21.55 9.90 -22.73
C GLN A 290 20.87 8.56 -22.37
N ASP A 291 20.95 8.16 -21.10
CA ASP A 291 20.29 6.97 -20.60
C ASP A 291 18.81 7.23 -20.32
N TRP A 292 17.96 6.63 -21.15
CA TRP A 292 16.51 6.74 -21.05
C TRP A 292 15.91 6.03 -19.83
N GLN A 293 16.69 5.20 -19.12
CA GLN A 293 16.27 4.58 -17.86
C GLN A 293 16.51 5.45 -16.64
N ALA A 294 17.27 6.55 -16.78
CA ALA A 294 17.45 7.45 -15.66
C ALA A 294 16.14 8.18 -15.32
N GLY A 295 15.68 8.03 -14.08
CA GLY A 295 14.42 8.60 -13.66
C GLY A 295 13.91 8.15 -12.30
N ARG A 296 12.71 8.62 -11.98
CA ARG A 296 11.92 8.21 -10.82
C ARG A 296 10.70 7.44 -11.26
N TYR A 297 10.45 6.32 -10.61
CA TYR A 297 9.39 5.39 -10.94
C TYR A 297 8.57 5.08 -9.68
N THR A 298 7.25 5.05 -9.79
CA THR A 298 6.38 4.40 -8.80
C THR A 298 5.49 3.41 -9.53
N MET A 299 5.67 2.14 -9.22
CA MET A 299 4.86 1.04 -9.74
C MET A 299 3.95 0.49 -8.65
N TYR A 300 2.85 -0.13 -9.06
CA TYR A 300 2.01 -0.93 -8.18
C TYR A 300 1.56 -2.21 -8.88
N ARG A 301 1.36 -3.27 -8.10
CA ARG A 301 0.66 -4.51 -8.49
C ARG A 301 -0.19 -5.00 -7.33
N TRP A 302 -1.41 -5.40 -7.63
CA TRP A 302 -2.38 -5.97 -6.72
C TRP A 302 -2.56 -7.45 -7.03
N HIS A 303 -2.34 -8.29 -6.02
CA HIS A 303 -2.53 -9.73 -6.09
C HIS A 303 -3.95 -10.13 -5.64
N ASP A 304 -4.97 -9.48 -6.20
CA ASP A 304 -6.40 -9.78 -5.92
C ASP A 304 -6.81 -11.13 -6.53
N ARG A 305 -6.28 -11.44 -7.72
CA ARG A 305 -6.60 -12.65 -8.49
C ARG A 305 -5.60 -13.79 -8.26
N ASP A 306 -4.41 -13.44 -7.80
CA ASP A 306 -3.24 -14.29 -7.63
C ASP A 306 -2.55 -14.05 -6.27
N PRO A 307 -3.27 -14.09 -5.13
CA PRO A 307 -2.67 -13.87 -3.82
C PRO A 307 -1.57 -14.90 -3.54
N ILE A 308 -0.52 -14.47 -2.82
CA ILE A 308 0.60 -15.34 -2.43
C ILE A 308 0.39 -15.77 -0.97
N PRO A 309 -0.12 -16.99 -0.69
CA PRO A 309 -0.43 -17.44 0.66
C PRO A 309 0.80 -17.94 1.41
N PHE A 310 0.74 -17.87 2.74
CA PHE A 310 1.73 -18.44 3.64
C PHE A 310 1.04 -18.95 4.92
N GLN A 311 1.50 -20.06 5.48
CA GLN A 311 0.94 -20.67 6.69
C GLN A 311 1.73 -20.35 7.95
N LYS A 312 3.04 -20.09 7.82
CA LYS A 312 3.99 -19.88 8.91
C LYS A 312 4.77 -18.57 8.76
N SER A 313 5.20 -18.24 7.56
CA SER A 313 6.04 -17.05 7.33
C SER A 313 6.15 -16.72 5.85
N ILE A 314 6.47 -15.46 5.56
CA ILE A 314 6.87 -15.03 4.22
C ILE A 314 8.04 -14.05 4.35
N LYS A 315 9.03 -14.21 3.46
CA LYS A 315 10.02 -13.17 3.16
C LYS A 315 9.88 -12.82 1.69
N LEU A 316 9.77 -11.52 1.40
CA LEU A 316 9.77 -10.95 0.07
C LEU A 316 10.87 -9.91 0.00
N SER A 317 11.74 -10.03 -1.01
CA SER A 317 12.71 -9.01 -1.37
C SER A 317 12.76 -8.84 -2.88
N ILE A 318 13.35 -7.74 -3.35
CA ILE A 318 13.62 -7.51 -4.77
C ILE A 318 15.05 -7.03 -4.94
N GLU A 319 15.75 -7.56 -5.93
CA GLU A 319 17.06 -7.05 -6.28
C GLU A 319 16.99 -5.58 -6.71
N ARG A 320 18.11 -4.87 -6.52
CA ARG A 320 18.27 -3.48 -6.94
C ARG A 320 19.24 -3.45 -8.10
N GLY A 321 18.77 -3.71 -9.32
CA GLY A 321 19.65 -4.12 -10.43
C GLY A 321 20.02 -5.60 -10.30
N HIS A 322 20.25 -6.31 -11.42
CA HIS A 322 20.72 -7.70 -11.41
C HIS A 322 21.92 -7.90 -10.47
N ASN A 323 21.81 -8.84 -9.52
CA ASN A 323 22.77 -9.04 -8.44
C ASN A 323 23.13 -7.74 -7.69
N ASN A 324 22.11 -6.92 -7.41
CA ASN A 324 22.20 -5.65 -6.69
C ASN A 324 23.20 -4.65 -7.30
N SER A 325 23.25 -4.57 -8.64
CA SER A 325 24.21 -3.74 -9.37
C SER A 325 23.81 -2.27 -9.55
N ALA A 326 22.59 -1.88 -9.18
CA ALA A 326 22.12 -0.51 -9.37
C ALA A 326 22.91 0.46 -8.47
N ARG A 327 23.48 1.50 -9.09
CA ARG A 327 24.30 2.49 -8.39
C ARG A 327 23.46 3.63 -7.89
N ASP A 328 23.71 4.07 -6.65
CA ASP A 328 23.16 5.32 -6.10
C ASP A 328 21.64 5.41 -6.32
N SER A 329 20.97 4.26 -6.14
CA SER A 329 19.55 4.10 -6.39
C SER A 329 18.82 3.89 -5.07
N ARG A 330 17.72 4.62 -4.88
CA ARG A 330 16.89 4.51 -3.67
C ARG A 330 15.67 3.65 -3.98
N TYR A 331 15.40 2.69 -3.11
CA TYR A 331 14.25 1.79 -3.20
C TYR A 331 13.39 1.97 -1.96
N THR A 332 12.12 2.27 -2.19
CA THR A 332 11.10 2.28 -1.14
C THR A 332 9.91 1.45 -1.59
N SER A 333 9.22 0.82 -0.65
CA SER A 333 8.05 0.02 -0.96
C SER A 333 6.96 0.18 0.08
N VAL A 334 5.71 -0.07 -0.33
CA VAL A 334 4.61 -0.39 0.58
C VAL A 334 4.06 -1.74 0.18
N VAL A 335 4.17 -2.71 1.09
CA VAL A 335 3.58 -4.04 0.91
C VAL A 335 2.24 -4.12 1.62
N TYR A 336 1.28 -4.84 1.03
CA TYR A 336 -0.08 -4.99 1.53
C TYR A 336 -0.41 -6.47 1.65
N TRP A 337 -0.91 -6.90 2.81
CA TRP A 337 -1.23 -8.31 3.03
C TRP A 337 -2.32 -8.49 4.09
N TYR A 338 -2.87 -9.70 4.18
CA TYR A 338 -3.72 -10.11 5.28
C TYR A 338 -3.02 -11.15 6.12
N GLN A 339 -3.10 -11.06 7.44
CA GLN A 339 -2.60 -12.11 8.34
C GLN A 339 -3.49 -12.25 9.58
N GLN A 340 -3.41 -13.39 10.25
CA GLN A 340 -3.97 -13.54 11.59
C GLN A 340 -3.24 -12.59 12.57
N PRO A 341 -3.94 -11.98 13.54
CA PRO A 341 -3.33 -11.19 14.61
C PRO A 341 -2.24 -11.94 15.37
#